data_AF-A0A2T2NCB0-F1
#
_entry.id   AF-A0A2T2NCB0-F1
#
_cell.length_a   1.000
_cell.length_b   1.000
_cell.length_c   1.000
_cell.angle_alpha   90.00
_cell.angle_beta   90.00
_cell.angle_gamma   90.00
#
_symmetry.space_group_name_H-M   'P 1'
#
loop_
_entity.id
_entity.type
_entity.pdbx_description
1 polymer ?
#
loop_
_entity_poly.entity_id
_entity_poly.type
_entity_poly.pdbx_seq_one_letter_code
_entity_poly.pdbx_strand_id
1 'polypeptide(L)'
;CQLIHDDAHRAACKHWLYRDGCDYGPDTCRLLHETNAHNAPTCLHFLLGSCTNRACKFAHTRLPPSAPLCSEFGRLGHCEKGNQCQALHLLECPDFYNYGYCPSGTDCHLRHVKDASKIRSTLLRTSGRAE
;
A
#
# COMPACT_ATOMS: atom_id res chain seq x y z
N CYS A 1 25.74 -7.24 -9.10
CA CYS A 1 24.30 -7.46 -8.87
C CYS A 1 23.58 -7.22 -10.20
N GLN A 2 22.74 -8.13 -10.67
CA GLN A 2 21.98 -7.99 -11.94
C GLN A 2 20.63 -7.28 -11.76
N LEU A 3 20.28 -6.93 -10.53
CA LEU A 3 19.10 -6.14 -10.21
C LEU A 3 19.50 -4.68 -10.31
N ILE A 4 18.83 -3.94 -11.19
CA ILE A 4 19.02 -2.50 -11.34
C ILE A 4 18.76 -1.88 -9.96
N HIS A 5 19.80 -1.32 -9.35
CA HIS A 5 19.71 -0.58 -8.10
C HIS A 5 19.36 0.88 -8.42
N ASP A 6 18.21 1.09 -9.06
CA ASP A 6 17.69 2.44 -9.25
C ASP A 6 17.11 2.92 -7.92
N ASP A 7 17.71 3.98 -7.37
CA ASP A 7 17.26 4.60 -6.14
C ASP A 7 15.81 5.11 -6.24
N ALA A 8 15.31 5.33 -7.47
CA ALA A 8 13.94 5.76 -7.76
C ALA A 8 12.90 4.63 -7.57
N HIS A 9 13.31 3.36 -7.62
CA HIS A 9 12.41 2.20 -7.49
C HIS A 9 12.26 1.69 -6.05
N ARG A 10 12.81 2.43 -5.08
CA ARG A 10 12.76 2.03 -3.67
C ARG A 10 11.39 2.26 -3.05
N ALA A 11 10.98 1.33 -2.19
CA ALA A 11 9.78 1.48 -1.39
C ALA A 11 9.92 2.63 -0.38
N ALA A 12 8.79 3.22 -0.01
CA ALA A 12 8.74 4.16 1.11
C ALA A 12 9.03 3.43 2.44
N CYS A 13 9.82 4.05 3.30
CA CYS A 13 10.12 3.54 4.64
C CYS A 13 8.85 3.49 5.47
N LYS A 14 8.47 2.29 5.92
CA LYS A 14 7.25 2.09 6.73
C LYS A 14 7.31 2.87 8.05
N HIS A 15 8.46 2.89 8.73
CA HIS A 15 8.59 3.61 10.00
C HIS A 15 8.35 5.11 9.80
N TRP A 16 9.05 5.72 8.84
CA TRP A 16 8.86 7.13 8.53
C TRP A 16 7.44 7.43 8.03
N LEU A 17 6.86 6.56 7.20
CA LEU A 17 5.53 6.76 6.62
C LEU A 17 4.41 6.74 7.67
N TYR A 18 4.47 5.81 8.64
CA TYR A 18 3.39 5.60 9.62
C TYR A 18 3.64 6.28 10.97
N ARG A 19 4.88 6.64 11.31
CA ARG A 19 5.24 7.19 12.63
C ARG A 19 5.92 8.56 12.55
N ASP A 20 6.09 9.11 11.36
CA ASP A 20 6.86 10.34 11.12
C ASP A 20 8.29 10.29 11.67
N GLY A 21 8.85 9.08 11.83
CA GLY A 21 10.18 8.86 12.39
C GLY A 21 10.78 7.52 11.96
N CYS A 22 12.10 7.46 11.87
CA CYS A 22 12.86 6.26 11.57
C CYS A 22 14.21 6.34 12.26
N ASP A 23 14.60 5.27 12.96
CA ASP A 23 15.83 5.23 13.77
C ASP A 23 17.11 5.44 12.94
N TYR A 24 17.06 5.12 11.65
CA TYR A 24 18.19 5.29 10.73
C TYR A 24 18.28 6.71 10.12
N GLY A 25 17.23 7.53 10.21
CA GLY A 25 17.18 8.83 9.54
C GLY A 25 17.22 8.73 7.99
N PRO A 26 17.03 9.85 7.28
CA PRO A 26 16.93 9.86 5.81
C PRO A 26 18.22 9.48 5.09
N ASP A 27 19.39 9.78 5.68
CA ASP A 27 20.69 9.57 5.02
C ASP A 27 21.19 8.12 5.12
N THR A 28 20.74 7.37 6.12
CA THR A 28 21.19 5.97 6.36
C THR A 28 20.10 4.94 6.08
N CYS A 29 18.82 5.33 6.07
CA CYS A 29 17.75 4.40 5.73
C CYS A 29 17.88 3.94 4.27
N ARG A 30 17.79 2.63 4.05
CA ARG A 30 17.83 2.04 2.70
C ARG A 30 16.50 2.17 1.95
N LEU A 31 15.49 2.75 2.58
CA LEU A 31 14.16 3.00 2.02
C LEU A 31 13.93 4.52 1.95
N LEU A 32 13.01 4.94 1.09
CA LEU A 32 12.77 6.37 0.87
C LEU A 32 11.99 7.00 2.04
N HIS A 33 12.45 8.16 2.49
CA HIS A 33 11.73 9.04 3.43
C HIS A 33 10.92 10.10 2.68
N GLU A 34 10.34 9.68 1.56
CA GLU A 34 9.47 10.48 0.73
C GLU A 34 8.49 9.56 0.00
N THR A 35 7.36 10.13 -0.39
CA THR A 35 6.34 9.43 -1.16
C THR A 35 6.17 10.09 -2.52
N ASN A 36 6.08 9.27 -3.56
CA ASN A 36 5.80 9.67 -4.93
C ASN A 36 4.66 8.82 -5.52
N ALA A 37 4.34 9.04 -6.79
CA ALA A 37 3.25 8.33 -7.47
C ALA A 37 3.39 6.79 -7.46
N HIS A 38 4.61 6.26 -7.33
CA HIS A 38 4.92 4.85 -7.53
C HIS A 38 5.06 4.07 -6.22
N ASN A 39 5.47 4.73 -5.14
CA ASN A 39 5.75 4.08 -3.85
C ASN A 39 4.75 4.45 -2.73
N ALA A 40 3.82 5.38 -2.98
CA ALA A 40 2.81 5.79 -2.02
C ALA A 40 1.71 4.71 -1.88
N PRO A 41 1.44 4.19 -0.67
CA PRO A 41 0.30 3.31 -0.45
C PRO A 41 -1.02 4.09 -0.56
N THR A 42 -2.10 3.39 -0.91
CA THR A 42 -3.45 3.96 -0.97
C THR A 42 -3.90 4.44 0.41
N CYS A 43 -4.42 5.67 0.47
CA CYS A 43 -5.04 6.19 1.68
C CYS A 43 -6.42 5.54 1.90
N LEU A 44 -6.51 4.60 2.85
CA LEU A 44 -7.78 3.95 3.19
C LEU A 44 -8.82 4.95 3.72
N HIS A 45 -8.40 6.00 4.44
CA HIS A 45 -9.31 7.04 4.90
C HIS A 45 -9.91 7.83 3.74
N PHE A 46 -9.11 8.15 2.71
CA PHE A 46 -9.61 8.84 1.52
C PHE A 46 -10.56 7.94 0.73
N LEU A 47 -10.20 6.67 0.56
CA LEU A 47 -11.04 5.67 -0.09
C LEU A 47 -12.40 5.51 0.62
N LEU A 48 -12.43 5.70 1.95
CA LEU A 48 -13.63 5.71 2.79
C LEU A 48 -14.29 7.09 2.92
N GLY A 49 -13.78 8.14 2.25
CA GLY A 49 -14.34 9.50 2.31
C GLY A 49 -14.13 10.25 3.63
N SER A 50 -13.18 9.84 4.47
CA SER A 50 -12.94 10.40 5.82
C SER A 50 -11.54 11.01 6.02
N CYS A 51 -10.68 11.04 4.99
CA CYS A 51 -9.38 11.69 5.11
C CYS A 51 -9.53 13.22 5.20
N THR A 52 -9.01 13.81 6.27
CA THR A 52 -8.97 15.27 6.49
C THR A 52 -7.55 15.85 6.47
N ASN A 53 -6.52 15.00 6.38
CA ASN A 53 -5.13 15.44 6.38
C ASN A 53 -4.75 16.07 5.04
N ARG A 54 -4.47 17.38 5.03
CA ARG A 54 -4.06 18.12 3.83
C ARG A 54 -2.65 17.78 3.36
N ALA A 55 -1.79 17.31 4.25
CA ALA A 55 -0.42 16.85 3.96
C ALA A 55 -0.34 15.31 4.04
N CYS A 56 -1.37 14.61 3.55
CA CYS A 56 -1.42 13.16 3.56
C CYS A 56 -0.29 12.57 2.69
N LYS A 57 0.55 11.73 3.28
CA LYS A 57 1.63 11.00 2.58
C LYS A 57 1.12 9.82 1.76
N PHE A 58 -0.14 9.45 1.92
CA PHE A 58 -0.76 8.33 1.21
C PHE A 58 -1.48 8.80 -0.05
N ALA A 59 -1.52 7.95 -1.07
CA ALA A 59 -2.13 8.28 -2.35
C ALA A 59 -3.66 8.43 -2.23
N HIS A 60 -4.17 9.56 -2.69
CA HIS A 60 -5.60 9.85 -2.82
C HIS A 60 -6.11 9.45 -4.22
N THR A 61 -6.09 8.15 -4.52
CA THR A 61 -6.60 7.61 -5.79
C THR A 61 -8.04 7.15 -5.63
N ARG A 62 -8.87 7.40 -6.65
CA ARG A 62 -10.26 6.93 -6.71
C ARG A 62 -10.27 5.53 -7.29
N LEU A 63 -10.32 4.53 -6.41
CA LEU A 63 -10.42 3.12 -6.78
C LEU A 63 -11.76 2.55 -6.31
N PRO A 64 -12.30 1.54 -7.00
CA PRO A 64 -13.44 0.83 -6.46
C PRO A 64 -13.01 0.08 -5.19
N PRO A 65 -13.85 0.02 -4.15
CA PRO A 65 -13.63 -0.79 -2.94
C PRO A 65 -13.26 -2.24 -3.16
N SER A 66 -13.78 -2.81 -4.25
CA SER A 66 -13.59 -4.18 -4.68
C SER A 66 -12.28 -4.38 -5.45
N ALA A 67 -11.51 -3.31 -5.68
CA ALA A 67 -10.24 -3.39 -6.39
C ALA A 67 -9.32 -4.41 -5.73
N PRO A 68 -8.64 -5.25 -6.53
CA PRO A 68 -7.62 -6.14 -5.99
C PRO A 68 -6.44 -5.31 -5.46
N LEU A 69 -5.65 -5.93 -4.58
CA LEU A 69 -4.34 -5.42 -4.20
C LEU A 69 -3.36 -5.63 -5.36
N CYS A 70 -2.58 -4.60 -5.69
CA CYS A 70 -1.53 -4.64 -6.69
C CYS A 70 -0.40 -5.60 -6.27
N SER A 71 -0.18 -6.67 -7.02
CA SER A 71 0.86 -7.66 -6.71
C SER A 71 2.26 -7.08 -6.61
N GLU A 72 2.64 -6.21 -7.55
CA GLU A 72 3.96 -5.56 -7.58
C GLU A 72 4.15 -4.69 -6.33
N PHE A 73 3.17 -3.82 -6.04
CA PHE A 73 3.24 -2.95 -4.88
C PHE A 73 3.26 -3.73 -3.57
N GLY A 74 2.42 -4.75 -3.42
CA GLY A 74 2.38 -5.56 -2.20
C GLY A 74 3.69 -6.30 -1.91
N ARG A 75 4.40 -6.73 -2.96
CA ARG A 75 5.67 -7.46 -2.85
C ARG A 75 6.88 -6.54 -2.72
N LEU A 76 6.92 -5.48 -3.51
CA LEU A 76 8.10 -4.62 -3.67
C LEU A 76 7.97 -3.27 -2.95
N GLY A 77 6.75 -2.83 -2.66
CA GLY A 77 6.46 -1.47 -2.18
C GLY A 77 6.60 -0.40 -3.27
N HIS A 78 6.62 -0.82 -4.54
CA HIS A 78 6.72 0.04 -5.72
C HIS A 78 5.83 -0.51 -6.85
N CYS A 79 5.27 0.37 -7.66
CA CYS A 79 4.54 0.01 -8.88
C CYS A 79 4.86 1.00 -10.02
N GLU A 80 5.30 0.48 -11.17
CA GLU A 80 5.58 1.27 -12.38
C GLU A 80 4.36 2.08 -12.85
N LYS A 81 3.15 1.54 -12.66
CA LYS A 81 1.91 2.23 -13.05
C LYS A 81 1.60 3.42 -12.14
N GLY A 82 2.18 3.46 -10.94
CA GLY A 82 1.97 4.50 -9.95
C GLY A 82 0.50 4.89 -9.75
N ASN A 83 0.20 6.18 -9.82
CA ASN A 83 -1.17 6.71 -9.65
C ASN A 83 -2.15 6.28 -10.76
N GLN A 84 -1.67 5.72 -11.88
CA GLN A 84 -2.51 5.16 -12.94
C GLN A 84 -2.87 3.69 -12.68
N CYS A 85 -2.32 3.08 -11.62
CA CYS A 85 -2.66 1.72 -11.24
C CYS A 85 -4.13 1.66 -10.79
N GLN A 86 -4.87 0.69 -11.33
CA GLN A 86 -6.29 0.45 -11.00
C GLN A 86 -6.47 -0.56 -9.84
N ALA A 87 -5.40 -0.86 -9.12
CA ALA A 87 -5.37 -1.78 -7.99
C ALA A 87 -4.91 -1.06 -6.72
N LEU A 88 -5.32 -1.55 -5.55
CA LEU A 88 -4.96 -0.98 -4.26
C LEU A 88 -3.46 -1.16 -3.98
N HIS A 89 -2.80 -0.09 -3.59
CA HIS A 89 -1.41 -0.10 -3.14
C HIS A 89 -1.38 -0.28 -1.63
N LEU A 90 -1.29 -1.52 -1.15
CA LEU A 90 -1.17 -1.83 0.28
C LEU A 90 0.08 -2.68 0.51
N LEU A 91 0.78 -2.46 1.63
CA LEU A 91 1.98 -3.21 2.02
C LEU A 91 1.60 -4.53 2.72
N GLU A 92 0.72 -5.30 2.08
CA GLU A 92 0.18 -6.58 2.52
C GLU A 92 0.38 -7.64 1.44
N CYS A 93 0.23 -8.92 1.79
CA CYS A 93 0.36 -10.00 0.83
C CYS A 93 -0.75 -9.93 -0.23
N PRO A 94 -0.41 -9.80 -1.52
CA PRO A 94 -1.41 -9.73 -2.58
C PRO A 94 -2.20 -11.04 -2.71
N ASP A 95 -1.54 -12.19 -2.57
CA ASP A 95 -2.19 -13.48 -2.74
C ASP A 95 -3.27 -13.67 -1.67
N PHE A 96 -2.90 -13.41 -0.41
CA PHE A 96 -3.82 -13.53 0.71
C PHE A 96 -4.97 -12.52 0.62
N TYR A 97 -4.70 -11.25 0.26
CA TYR A 97 -5.75 -10.23 0.13
C TYR A 97 -6.73 -10.54 -1.01
N ASN A 98 -6.20 -10.92 -2.17
CA ASN A 98 -6.99 -11.09 -3.38
C ASN A 98 -7.80 -12.39 -3.36
N TYR A 99 -7.19 -13.49 -2.91
CA TYR A 99 -7.75 -14.84 -3.00
C TYR A 99 -8.22 -15.41 -1.65
N GLY A 100 -7.86 -14.78 -0.54
CA GLY A 100 -8.14 -15.29 0.81
C GLY A 100 -7.19 -16.41 1.27
N TYR A 101 -6.25 -16.82 0.42
CA TYR A 101 -5.22 -17.80 0.74
C TYR A 101 -3.88 -17.38 0.13
N CYS A 102 -2.78 -17.77 0.77
CA CYS A 102 -1.44 -17.61 0.23
C CYS A 102 -0.78 -19.00 0.17
N PRO A 103 -0.18 -19.41 -0.96
CA PRO A 103 0.46 -20.72 -1.09
C PRO A 103 1.65 -20.88 -0.13
N SER A 104 2.30 -19.78 0.25
CA SER A 104 3.37 -19.78 1.27
C SER A 104 2.85 -19.88 2.71
N GLY A 105 1.52 -19.86 2.92
CA GLY A 105 0.91 -20.10 4.23
C GLY A 105 1.49 -19.21 5.34
N THR A 106 1.92 -19.84 6.43
CA THR A 106 2.56 -19.17 7.57
C THR A 106 4.00 -18.75 7.32
N ASP A 107 4.65 -19.29 6.29
CA ASP A 107 6.04 -18.97 5.93
C ASP A 107 6.14 -17.74 5.04
N CYS A 108 5.01 -17.12 4.69
CA CYS A 108 5.01 -15.88 3.92
C CYS A 108 5.63 -14.73 4.72
N HIS A 109 6.65 -14.08 4.15
CA HIS A 109 7.28 -12.90 4.75
C HIS A 109 6.45 -11.62 4.59
N LEU A 110 5.37 -11.66 3.81
CA LEU A 110 4.45 -10.53 3.65
C LEU A 110 3.36 -10.55 4.71
N ARG A 111 2.83 -9.36 5.02
CA ARG A 111 1.82 -9.23 6.07
C ARG A 111 0.50 -9.87 5.63
N HIS A 112 0.09 -10.93 6.32
CA HIS A 112 -1.25 -11.52 6.22
C HIS A 112 -2.18 -10.84 7.23
N VAL A 113 -3.04 -9.95 6.75
CA VAL A 113 -4.07 -9.34 7.60
C VAL A 113 -5.33 -10.17 7.48
N LYS A 114 -5.66 -10.93 8.53
CA LYS A 114 -6.91 -11.71 8.60
C LYS A 114 -8.13 -10.80 8.47
N ASP A 115 -7.99 -9.58 8.98
CA ASP A 115 -8.95 -8.48 8.84
C ASP A 115 -8.89 -7.76 7.47
N ALA A 116 -8.07 -8.18 6.52
CA ALA A 116 -8.14 -7.67 5.15
C ALA A 116 -9.53 -7.93 4.56
N SER A 117 -10.15 -9.06 4.93
CA SER A 117 -11.57 -9.32 4.68
C SER A 117 -12.46 -8.26 5.32
N LYS A 118 -12.18 -7.82 6.56
CA LYS A 118 -12.95 -6.74 7.22
C LYS A 118 -12.71 -5.37 6.58
N ILE A 119 -11.48 -5.05 6.16
CA ILE A 119 -11.16 -3.82 5.42
C ILE A 119 -11.94 -3.83 4.11
N ARG A 120 -11.81 -4.91 3.32
CA ARG A 120 -12.57 -5.12 2.08
C ARG A 120 -14.07 -5.07 2.31
N SER A 121 -14.61 -5.76 3.31
CA SER A 121 -16.03 -5.70 3.69
C SER A 121 -16.45 -4.29 4.10
N THR A 122 -15.61 -3.54 4.79
CA THR A 122 -15.90 -2.15 5.19
C THR A 122 -15.93 -1.25 3.97
N LEU A 123 -14.92 -1.33 3.10
CA LEU A 123 -14.86 -0.58 1.83
C LEU A 123 -16.09 -0.88 0.95
N LEU A 124 -16.48 -2.16 0.85
CA LEU A 124 -17.66 -2.59 0.09
C LEU A 124 -18.96 -2.02 0.69
N ARG A 125 -19.08 -2.01 2.03
CA ARG A 125 -20.28 -1.50 2.72
C ARG A 125 -20.44 0.02 2.61
N THR A 126 -19.36 0.79 2.66
CA THR A 126 -19.44 2.26 2.59
C THR A 126 -19.82 2.77 1.22
N SER A 127 -19.66 1.95 0.17
CA SER A 127 -19.92 2.36 -1.22
C SER A 127 -21.37 2.16 -1.66
N GLY A 128 -22.21 1.58 -0.79
CA GLY A 128 -23.67 1.54 -0.94
C GLY A 128 -24.39 2.67 -0.19
N ARG A 129 -23.68 3.69 0.32
CA ARG A 129 -24.26 4.83 1.05
C ARG A 129 -24.16 6.17 0.31
N ALA A 130 -23.76 6.15 -0.96
CA ALA A 130 -23.86 7.32 -1.82
C ALA A 130 -25.28 7.37 -2.42
N GLU A 131 -26.21 7.93 -1.64
CA GLU A 131 -27.52 8.40 -2.10
C GLU A 131 -27.54 9.94 -2.03
#